data_AF-A0A6P2ALM5-F1
#
_entry.id   AF-A0A6P2ALM5-F1
#
_cell.length_a   1.000
_cell.length_b   1.000
_cell.length_c   1.000
_cell.angle_alpha   90.00
_cell.angle_beta   90.00
_cell.angle_gamma   90.00
#
_symmetry.space_group_name_H-M   'P 1'
#
loop_
_entity.id
_entity.type
_entity.pdbx_description
1 polymer ?
#
loop_
_entity_poly.entity_id
_entity_poly.type
_entity_poly.pdbx_seq_one_letter_code
_entity_poly.pdbx_strand_id
1 'polypeptide(L)'
;MAVTMDELQQLLAELIAAQKVTETRFQETERVIRQVSQELGKLGNRLGEFVEWQVRPAAVRLFRERGIDVHELHNGVSVKRADGGLEIDLLVVNDTEVVLIEVKSKLTQRDVDQHLERLAKFKQFMPRYR
;
A
#
# COMPACT_ATOMS: atom_id res chain seq x y z
N MET A 1 29.51 -36.15 44.36
CA MET A 1 28.08 -36.47 44.53
C MET A 1 27.58 -37.08 43.24
N ALA A 2 27.05 -38.29 43.27
CA ALA A 2 26.39 -38.90 42.11
C ALA A 2 24.95 -38.39 42.07
N VAL A 3 24.51 -37.86 40.92
CA VAL A 3 23.11 -37.47 40.71
C VAL A 3 22.25 -38.73 40.75
N THR A 4 21.18 -38.69 41.51
CA THR A 4 20.23 -39.81 41.61
C THR A 4 19.27 -39.83 40.44
N MET A 5 18.69 -41.00 40.14
CA MET A 5 17.70 -41.12 39.06
C MET A 5 16.47 -40.23 39.31
N ASP A 6 16.07 -40.05 40.57
CA ASP A 6 14.92 -39.23 40.94
C ASP A 6 15.18 -37.73 40.68
N GLU A 7 16.38 -37.24 41.00
CA GLU A 7 16.80 -35.87 40.66
C GLU A 7 16.80 -35.65 39.14
N LEU A 8 17.23 -36.65 38.35
CA LEU A 8 17.20 -36.57 36.89
C LEU A 8 15.76 -36.53 36.34
N GLN A 9 14.86 -37.34 36.89
CA GLN A 9 13.44 -37.34 36.49
C GLN A 9 12.76 -36.01 36.81
N GLN A 10 13.05 -35.44 37.98
CA GLN A 10 12.51 -34.14 38.38
C GLN A 10 12.99 -33.03 37.44
N LEU A 11 14.30 -32.97 37.14
CA LEU A 11 14.85 -31.98 36.20
C LEU A 11 14.25 -32.11 34.79
N LEU A 12 14.00 -33.34 34.33
CA LEU A 12 13.36 -33.57 33.03
C LEU A 12 11.91 -33.08 33.02
N ALA A 13 11.16 -33.32 34.10
CA ALA A 13 9.78 -32.85 34.24
C ALA A 13 9.71 -31.31 34.24
N GLU A 14 10.62 -30.65 34.97
CA GLU A 14 10.74 -29.19 35.00
C GLU A 14 11.12 -28.63 33.62
N LEU A 15 12.03 -29.27 32.89
CA LEU A 15 12.41 -28.88 31.54
C LEU A 15 11.24 -28.99 30.56
N ILE A 16 10.48 -30.09 30.60
CA ILE A 16 9.29 -30.28 29.76
C ILE A 16 8.23 -29.21 30.07
N ALA A 17 8.02 -28.89 31.35
CA ALA A 17 7.09 -27.84 31.75
C ALA A 17 7.55 -26.46 31.24
N ALA A 18 8.84 -26.13 31.40
CA ALA A 18 9.42 -24.89 30.90
C ALA A 18 9.31 -24.79 29.37
N GLN A 19 9.52 -25.89 28.64
CA GLN A 19 9.37 -25.94 27.19
C GLN A 19 7.93 -25.66 26.76
N LYS A 20 6.93 -26.25 27.43
CA LYS A 20 5.50 -25.99 27.15
C LYS A 20 5.11 -24.53 27.37
N VAL A 21 5.61 -23.92 28.45
CA VAL A 21 5.41 -22.49 28.72
C VAL A 21 6.07 -21.63 27.64
N THR A 22 7.27 -22.00 27.21
CA THR A 22 8.01 -21.30 26.15
C THR A 22 7.26 -21.37 24.82
N GLU A 23 6.78 -22.55 24.44
CA GLU A 23 5.97 -22.76 23.23
C GLU A 23 4.70 -21.90 23.25
N THR A 24 4.00 -21.85 24.38
CA THR A 24 2.79 -21.02 24.54
C THR A 24 3.11 -19.54 24.37
N ARG A 25 4.16 -19.04 25.03
CA ARG A 25 4.60 -17.64 24.89
C ARG A 25 5.07 -17.31 23.47
N PHE A 26 5.70 -18.27 22.80
CA PHE A 26 6.13 -18.11 21.41
C PHE A 26 4.92 -17.94 20.48
N GLN A 27 3.89 -18.80 20.62
CA GLN A 27 2.65 -18.68 19.85
C GLN A 27 1.90 -17.37 20.12
N GLU A 28 1.87 -16.90 21.36
CA GLU A 28 1.30 -15.59 21.70
C GLU A 28 2.09 -14.45 21.04
N THR A 29 3.42 -14.51 21.09
CA THR A 29 4.30 -13.53 20.44
C THR A 29 4.06 -13.49 18.93
N GLU A 30 3.96 -14.64 18.27
CA GLU A 30 3.66 -14.70 16.84
C GLU A 30 2.30 -14.08 16.50
N ARG A 31 1.28 -14.26 17.35
CA ARG A 31 -0.04 -13.64 17.16
C ARG A 31 0.07 -12.13 17.26
N VAL A 32 0.77 -11.61 18.28
CA VAL A 32 0.98 -10.17 18.46
C VAL A 32 1.75 -9.58 17.27
N ILE A 33 2.82 -10.23 16.82
CA ILE A 33 3.59 -9.77 15.65
C ILE A 33 2.68 -9.69 14.42
N ARG A 34 1.89 -10.74 14.15
CA ARG A 34 0.94 -10.75 13.02
C ARG A 34 -0.07 -9.60 13.11
N GLN A 35 -0.62 -9.34 14.29
CA GLN A 35 -1.54 -8.23 14.49
C GLN A 35 -0.88 -6.87 14.25
N VAL A 36 0.31 -6.64 14.83
CA VAL A 36 1.06 -5.38 14.65
C VAL A 36 1.41 -5.16 13.17
N SER A 37 1.85 -6.19 12.46
CA SER A 37 2.13 -6.09 11.02
C SER A 37 0.89 -5.69 10.21
N GLN A 38 -0.29 -6.23 10.56
CA GLN A 38 -1.55 -5.85 9.91
C GLN A 38 -1.95 -4.41 10.21
N GLU A 39 -1.80 -3.96 11.46
CA GLU A 39 -2.10 -2.57 11.86
C GLU A 39 -1.15 -1.57 11.18
N LEU A 40 0.14 -1.89 11.08
CA LEU A 40 1.11 -1.09 10.35
C LEU A 40 0.77 -1.00 8.86
N GLY A 41 0.35 -2.11 8.24
CA GLY A 41 -0.11 -2.10 6.85
C GLY A 41 -1.33 -1.18 6.64
N LYS A 42 -2.32 -1.24 7.53
CA LYS A 42 -3.49 -0.34 7.50
C LYS A 42 -3.09 1.13 7.66
N LEU A 43 -2.13 1.42 8.53
CA LEU A 43 -1.62 2.77 8.72
C LEU A 43 -0.89 3.27 7.46
N GLY A 44 -0.05 2.43 6.84
CA GLY A 44 0.62 2.74 5.58
C GLY A 44 -0.37 3.12 4.47
N ASN A 45 -1.45 2.36 4.32
CA ASN A 45 -2.50 2.66 3.34
C ASN A 45 -3.17 4.01 3.62
N ARG A 46 -3.52 4.31 4.88
CA ARG A 46 -4.11 5.61 5.27
C ARG A 46 -3.17 6.78 5.02
N LEU A 47 -1.86 6.60 5.19
CA LEU A 47 -0.88 7.63 4.87
C LEU A 47 -0.81 7.87 3.36
N GLY A 48 -0.91 6.83 2.54
CA GLY A 48 -1.03 6.94 1.08
C GLY A 48 -2.25 7.77 0.68
N GLU A 49 -3.43 7.38 1.17
CA GLU A 49 -4.68 8.10 0.94
C GLU A 49 -4.56 9.57 1.37
N PHE A 50 -3.98 9.85 2.54
CA PHE A 50 -3.81 11.21 3.04
C PHE A 50 -2.94 12.09 2.12
N VAL A 51 -1.86 11.55 1.55
CA VAL A 51 -1.03 12.27 0.59
C VAL A 51 -1.83 12.59 -0.67
N GLU A 52 -2.61 11.63 -1.20
CA GLU A 52 -3.51 11.87 -2.34
C GLU A 52 -4.52 12.97 -2.07
N TRP A 53 -5.16 12.96 -0.89
CA TRP A 53 -6.14 13.98 -0.49
C TRP A 53 -5.55 15.40 -0.48
N GLN A 54 -4.29 15.56 -0.05
CA GLN A 54 -3.62 16.86 -0.06
C GLN A 54 -3.30 17.35 -1.47
N VAL A 55 -3.04 16.45 -2.41
CA VAL A 55 -2.71 16.82 -3.81
C VAL A 55 -3.94 17.34 -4.56
N ARG A 56 -5.14 16.81 -4.29
CA ARG A 56 -6.39 17.14 -5.01
C ARG A 56 -6.65 18.65 -5.19
N PRO A 57 -6.71 19.48 -4.13
CA PRO A 57 -6.97 20.91 -4.30
C PRO A 57 -5.81 21.65 -4.98
N ALA A 58 -4.56 21.21 -4.75
CA ALA A 58 -3.38 21.80 -5.36
C ALA A 58 -3.28 21.50 -6.86
N ALA A 59 -3.68 20.30 -7.29
CA ALA A 59 -3.68 19.89 -8.69
C ALA A 59 -4.59 20.78 -9.55
N VAL A 60 -5.85 20.96 -9.15
CA VAL A 60 -6.80 21.82 -9.88
C VAL A 60 -6.26 23.24 -10.02
N ARG A 61 -5.77 23.81 -8.91
CA ARG A 61 -5.16 25.14 -8.91
C ARG A 61 -3.96 25.23 -9.86
N LEU A 62 -3.03 24.28 -9.77
CA LEU A 62 -1.80 24.24 -10.57
C LEU A 62 -2.11 24.22 -12.07
N PHE A 63 -3.04 23.40 -12.51
CA PHE A 63 -3.36 23.27 -13.93
C PHE A 63 -4.11 24.50 -14.46
N ARG A 64 -5.03 25.08 -13.67
CA ARG A 64 -5.69 26.35 -14.01
C ARG A 64 -4.70 27.50 -14.14
N GLU A 65 -3.77 27.62 -13.19
CA GLU A 65 -2.70 28.62 -13.22
C GLU A 65 -1.77 28.46 -14.44
N ARG A 66 -1.71 27.25 -15.02
CA ARG A 66 -0.97 26.93 -16.26
C ARG A 66 -1.80 27.06 -17.54
N GLY A 67 -3.02 27.59 -17.45
CA GLY A 67 -3.90 27.78 -18.60
C GLY A 67 -4.66 26.54 -19.06
N ILE A 68 -4.70 25.48 -18.25
CA ILE A 68 -5.55 24.30 -18.46
C ILE A 68 -6.73 24.41 -17.50
N ASP A 69 -7.86 24.89 -18.00
CA ASP A 69 -9.05 25.17 -17.17
C ASP A 69 -9.81 23.87 -16.81
N VAL A 70 -9.16 23.00 -16.05
CA VAL A 70 -9.77 21.76 -15.54
C VAL A 70 -10.87 22.08 -14.55
N HIS A 71 -12.00 21.39 -14.66
CA HIS A 71 -13.18 21.60 -13.80
C HIS A 71 -13.75 20.32 -13.22
N GLU A 72 -13.30 19.16 -13.69
CA GLU A 72 -13.68 17.86 -13.17
C GLU A 72 -12.47 17.15 -12.57
N LEU A 73 -12.68 16.49 -11.43
CA LEU A 73 -11.67 15.73 -10.71
C LEU A 73 -12.25 14.36 -10.34
N HIS A 74 -11.57 13.31 -10.78
CA HIS A 74 -11.92 11.93 -10.48
C HIS A 74 -10.77 11.26 -9.72
N ASN A 75 -11.10 10.54 -8.64
CA ASN A 75 -10.13 9.86 -7.79
C ASN A 75 -10.12 8.37 -8.04
N GLY A 76 -8.96 7.73 -7.95
CA GLY A 76 -8.81 6.28 -8.00
C GLY A 76 -9.43 5.68 -9.27
N VAL A 77 -9.14 6.28 -10.43
CA VAL A 77 -9.70 5.80 -11.70
C VAL A 77 -9.03 4.47 -12.04
N SER A 78 -9.82 3.40 -11.98
CA SER A 78 -9.37 2.04 -12.30
C SER A 78 -10.15 1.46 -13.48
N VAL A 79 -9.42 0.89 -14.44
CA VAL A 79 -9.97 0.17 -15.59
C VAL A 79 -9.36 -1.22 -15.62
N LYS A 80 -10.20 -2.24 -15.75
CA LYS A 80 -9.79 -3.63 -15.97
C LYS A 80 -10.43 -4.17 -17.25
N ARG A 81 -9.62 -4.76 -18.10
CA ARG A 81 -10.00 -5.41 -19.37
C ARG A 81 -9.26 -6.75 -19.50
N ALA A 82 -9.64 -7.55 -20.50
CA ALA A 82 -9.02 -8.86 -20.72
C ALA A 82 -7.52 -8.77 -21.06
N ASP A 83 -7.09 -7.67 -21.69
CA ASP A 83 -5.73 -7.38 -22.14
C ASP A 83 -4.89 -6.58 -21.11
N GLY A 84 -5.45 -6.30 -19.93
CA GLY A 84 -4.74 -5.61 -18.85
C GLY A 84 -5.62 -4.61 -18.09
N GLY A 85 -4.96 -3.71 -17.36
CA GLY A 85 -5.66 -2.67 -16.62
C GLY A 85 -4.82 -1.43 -16.46
N LEU A 86 -5.48 -0.38 -15.98
CA LEU A 86 -4.90 0.91 -15.69
C LEU A 86 -5.44 1.41 -14.36
N GLU A 87 -4.57 1.97 -13.54
CA GLU A 87 -4.92 2.63 -12.30
C GLU A 87 -4.24 4.00 -12.30
N ILE A 88 -5.03 5.03 -11.99
CA ILE A 88 -4.64 6.44 -11.96
C ILE A 88 -5.15 7.01 -10.64
N ASP A 89 -4.25 7.55 -9.82
CA ASP A 89 -4.59 8.11 -8.51
C ASP A 89 -5.57 9.29 -8.66
N LEU A 90 -5.25 10.23 -9.57
CA LEU A 90 -6.05 11.41 -9.85
C LEU A 90 -6.14 11.68 -11.35
N LEU A 91 -7.37 11.85 -11.84
CA LEU A 91 -7.68 12.26 -13.20
C LEU A 91 -8.39 13.62 -13.15
N VAL A 92 -7.80 14.64 -13.77
CA VAL A 92 -8.39 15.99 -13.88
C VAL A 92 -8.67 16.28 -15.34
N VAL A 93 -9.90 16.74 -15.63
CA VAL A 93 -10.38 16.91 -17.01
C VAL A 93 -11.15 18.21 -17.19
N ASN A 94 -11.19 18.66 -18.43
CA ASN A 94 -12.19 19.59 -18.97
C ASN A 94 -12.69 19.07 -20.33
N ASP A 95 -13.29 19.95 -21.13
CA ASP A 95 -13.84 19.62 -22.44
C ASP A 95 -12.80 19.15 -23.47
N THR A 96 -11.53 19.54 -23.35
CA THR A 96 -10.49 19.33 -24.38
C THR A 96 -9.24 18.62 -23.89
N GLU A 97 -8.94 18.70 -22.60
CA GLU A 97 -7.76 18.14 -21.95
C GLU A 97 -8.10 17.11 -20.87
N VAL A 98 -7.21 16.14 -20.75
CA VAL A 98 -7.21 15.13 -19.70
C VAL A 98 -5.81 15.01 -19.12
N VAL A 99 -5.71 15.13 -17.81
CA VAL A 99 -4.45 15.14 -17.08
C VAL A 99 -4.45 13.98 -16.08
N LEU A 100 -3.47 13.07 -16.24
CA LEU A 100 -3.25 11.93 -15.37
C LEU A 100 -2.17 12.28 -14.35
N ILE A 101 -2.49 12.15 -13.08
CA ILE A 101 -1.60 12.47 -11.97
C ILE A 101 -1.41 11.22 -11.12
N GLU A 102 -0.15 10.83 -10.96
CA GLU A 102 0.31 9.84 -9.99
C GLU A 102 0.84 10.57 -8.75
N VAL A 103 0.49 10.07 -7.56
CA VAL A 103 0.89 10.65 -6.28
C VAL A 103 1.89 9.73 -5.60
N LYS A 104 3.04 10.28 -5.19
CA LYS A 104 4.05 9.56 -4.42
C LYS A 104 4.46 10.34 -3.20
N SER A 105 4.53 9.67 -2.05
CA SER A 105 5.13 10.23 -0.83
C SER A 105 6.64 10.46 -1.01
N LYS A 106 7.30 9.60 -1.78
CA LYS A 106 8.69 9.74 -2.20
C LYS A 106 8.82 9.30 -3.66
N LEU A 107 9.08 10.26 -4.55
CA LEU A 107 9.21 10.01 -5.98
C LEU A 107 10.55 9.32 -6.29
N THR A 108 10.51 8.30 -7.15
CA THR A 108 11.68 7.62 -7.71
C THR A 108 11.65 7.63 -9.23
N GLN A 109 12.79 7.38 -9.89
CA GLN A 109 12.85 7.25 -11.35
C GLN A 109 11.91 6.15 -11.87
N ARG A 110 11.85 5.02 -11.15
CA ARG A 110 10.97 3.92 -11.49
C ARG A 110 9.49 4.34 -11.51
N ASP A 111 9.07 5.20 -10.59
CA ASP A 111 7.69 5.71 -10.57
C ASP A 111 7.40 6.55 -11.82
N VAL A 112 8.37 7.35 -12.27
CA VAL A 112 8.28 8.15 -13.50
C VAL A 112 8.14 7.23 -14.72
N ASP A 113 9.02 6.23 -14.84
CA ASP A 113 9.00 5.29 -15.97
C ASP A 113 7.66 4.54 -16.04
N GLN A 114 7.14 4.10 -14.88
CA GLN A 114 5.84 3.44 -14.78
C GLN A 114 4.67 4.37 -15.14
N HIS A 115 4.75 5.66 -14.80
CA HIS A 115 3.72 6.63 -15.18
C HIS A 115 3.74 6.91 -16.68
N LEU A 116 4.92 6.97 -17.31
CA LEU A 116 5.05 7.09 -18.76
C LEU A 116 4.43 5.89 -19.50
N GLU A 117 4.64 4.67 -19.00
CA GLU A 117 3.98 3.48 -19.55
C GLU A 117 2.45 3.54 -19.43
N ARG A 118 1.93 4.04 -18.30
CA ARG A 118 0.48 4.27 -18.10
C ARG A 118 -0.06 5.27 -19.11
N LEU A 119 0.59 6.43 -19.25
CA LEU A 119 0.22 7.47 -20.21
C LEU A 119 0.16 6.93 -21.64
N ALA A 120 1.16 6.15 -22.05
CA ALA A 120 1.25 5.57 -23.40
C ALA A 120 0.05 4.66 -23.74
N LYS A 121 -0.54 3.98 -22.75
CA LYS A 121 -1.65 3.04 -22.94
C LYS A 121 -3.02 3.64 -22.59
N PHE A 122 -3.08 4.85 -22.04
CA PHE A 122 -4.32 5.46 -21.54
C PHE A 122 -5.46 5.45 -22.57
N LYS A 123 -5.23 5.95 -23.78
CA LYS A 123 -6.24 6.03 -24.86
C LYS A 123 -6.65 4.65 -25.43
N GLN A 124 -5.89 3.59 -25.15
CA GLN A 124 -6.30 2.19 -25.43
C GLN A 124 -7.33 1.73 -24.39
N PHE A 125 -7.04 1.93 -23.10
CA PHE A 125 -7.92 1.48 -22.01
C PHE A 125 -9.15 2.37 -21.81
N MET A 126 -9.06 3.65 -22.17
CA MET A 126 -10.14 4.64 -22.07
C MET A 126 -10.43 5.32 -23.42
N PRO A 127 -11.05 4.62 -24.38
CA PRO A 127 -11.28 5.13 -25.74
C PRO A 127 -12.10 6.41 -25.84
N ARG A 128 -12.86 6.76 -24.79
CA ARG A 128 -13.65 8.00 -24.71
C ARG A 128 -12.80 9.28 -24.75
N TYR A 129 -11.49 9.18 -24.48
CA TYR A 129 -10.55 10.30 -24.52
C TYR A 129 -9.63 10.28 -25.75
N ARG A 130 -10.08 9.66 -26.86
CA ARG A 130 -9.31 9.65 -28.10
C ARG A 130 -9.39 10.97 -28.84
#